data_AF-A0A950YDW1-F1
#
_entry.id   AF-A0A950YDW1-F1
#
_cell.length_a   1.000
_cell.length_b   1.000
_cell.length_c   1.000
_cell.angle_alpha   90.00
_cell.angle_beta   90.00
_cell.angle_gamma   90.00
#
_symmetry.space_group_name_H-M   'P 1'
#
loop_
_entity.id
_entity.type
_entity.pdbx_description
1 polymer ?
#
loop_
_entity_poly.entity_id
_entity_poly.type
_entity_poly.pdbx_seq_one_letter_code
_entity_poly.pdbx_strand_id
1 'polypeptide(L)'
;APGVIATSLRWLVDPSGPLWIRPTLDRALLTWIARFALACRQPAFQRGLEALQRAAALAGPAFDALAARGVEFEQHDQPLLFPAFDRAELGHLWGMVDELYQAGSRQQLQRAGPSELRELEPALGESILGGVIAHGERRVRPERFTAAVRDSLVARGTEVREHAAVTRLTREGHQWRADGPAEARRADAVVIAGGVASAQLLSPHGIQLPIAAAKGYSRTCARAPSGPRHALYLERPKVAISVFDAGVRLSGTLELGARDLDLSNRRLEAITAAAQRALPDWRISPRRRDWAGMRSLSPDGLPYIGAVPGLPGVHLATAHGTLGITLAPLTGELLAGMLLGGARDELLSAFDPARAIRGGQQ
;
A
#
# COMPACT_ATOMS: atom_id res chain seq x y z
N ALA A 1 2.86 11.66 9.45
CA ALA A 1 3.81 12.62 10.05
C ALA A 1 3.05 13.77 10.69
N PRO A 2 3.59 14.40 11.74
CA PRO A 2 3.08 15.68 12.22
C PRO A 2 3.07 16.71 11.08
N GLY A 3 2.06 17.58 11.04
CA GLY A 3 1.84 18.52 9.93
C GLY A 3 1.05 17.94 8.74
N VAL A 4 0.89 16.62 8.64
CA VAL A 4 -0.02 16.00 7.64
C VAL A 4 -1.45 16.49 7.85
N ILE A 5 -1.91 16.67 9.09
CA ILE A 5 -3.27 17.17 9.38
C ILE A 5 -3.50 18.55 8.74
N ALA A 6 -2.57 19.49 8.92
CA ALA A 6 -2.67 20.82 8.35
C ALA A 6 -2.62 20.80 6.81
N THR A 7 -1.81 19.92 6.23
CA THR A 7 -1.72 19.74 4.77
C THR A 7 -2.97 19.06 4.20
N SER A 8 -3.49 18.04 4.89
CA SER A 8 -4.74 17.36 4.57
C SER A 8 -5.93 18.32 4.59
N LEU A 9 -6.01 19.21 5.59
CA LEU A 9 -7.06 20.23 5.67
C LEU A 9 -7.05 21.19 4.46
N ARG A 10 -5.85 21.55 3.96
CA ARG A 10 -5.73 22.36 2.73
C ARG A 10 -6.22 21.62 1.49
N TRP A 11 -5.96 20.31 1.40
CA TRP A 11 -6.41 19.48 0.26
C TRP A 11 -7.91 19.22 0.25
N LEU A 12 -8.59 19.24 1.41
CA LEU A 12 -10.05 19.06 1.46
C LEU A 12 -10.83 20.16 0.75
N VAL A 13 -10.23 21.34 0.55
CA VAL A 13 -10.87 22.49 -0.08
C VAL A 13 -10.70 22.48 -1.60
N ASP A 14 -9.74 21.69 -2.13
CA ASP A 14 -9.54 21.50 -3.57
C ASP A 14 -10.17 20.16 -4.01
N PRO A 15 -11.28 20.15 -4.77
CA PRO A 15 -11.90 18.90 -5.19
C PRO A 15 -11.04 18.11 -6.22
N SER A 16 -10.01 18.73 -6.78
CA SER A 16 -8.96 18.10 -7.62
C SER A 16 -7.76 17.62 -6.79
N GLY A 17 -7.73 17.91 -5.49
CA GLY A 17 -6.63 17.62 -4.60
C GLY A 17 -6.35 16.12 -4.44
N PRO A 18 -5.12 15.77 -4.01
CA PRO A 18 -4.69 14.38 -3.88
C PRO A 18 -5.37 13.64 -2.72
N LEU A 19 -6.02 14.35 -1.79
CA LEU A 19 -6.78 13.79 -0.68
C LEU A 19 -8.19 14.35 -0.67
N TRP A 20 -9.18 13.47 -0.55
CA TRP A 20 -10.55 13.85 -0.28
C TRP A 20 -11.10 13.01 0.87
N ILE A 21 -11.75 13.65 1.82
CA ILE A 21 -12.45 12.97 2.92
C ILE A 21 -13.94 13.22 2.70
N ARG A 22 -14.72 12.14 2.62
CA ARG A 22 -16.17 12.24 2.51
C ARG A 22 -16.74 12.91 3.77
N PRO A 23 -17.54 14.00 3.66
CA PRO A 23 -18.30 14.51 4.78
C PRO A 23 -19.22 13.41 5.34
N THR A 24 -19.11 13.12 6.62
CA THR A 24 -19.79 11.97 7.24
C THR A 24 -20.16 12.23 8.70
N LEU A 25 -21.24 11.58 9.16
CA LEU A 25 -21.59 11.43 10.57
C LEU A 25 -21.32 10.01 11.08
N ASP A 26 -20.63 9.20 10.28
CA ASP A 26 -20.25 7.83 10.62
C ASP A 26 -19.27 7.83 11.80
N ARG A 27 -19.75 7.33 12.95
CA ARG A 27 -18.99 7.26 14.20
C ARG A 27 -17.71 6.44 14.06
N ALA A 28 -17.70 5.41 13.22
CA ALA A 28 -16.52 4.58 13.02
C ALA A 28 -15.41 5.37 12.32
N LEU A 29 -15.76 6.09 11.25
CA LEU A 29 -14.80 6.93 10.52
C LEU A 29 -14.33 8.12 11.36
N LEU A 30 -15.22 8.77 12.12
CA LEU A 30 -14.83 9.85 13.03
C LEU A 30 -13.87 9.37 14.13
N THR A 31 -14.14 8.20 14.69
CA THR A 31 -13.26 7.55 15.67
C THR A 31 -11.91 7.21 15.05
N TRP A 32 -11.90 6.71 13.81
CA TRP A 32 -10.68 6.44 13.05
C TRP A 32 -9.87 7.73 12.83
N ILE A 33 -10.51 8.84 12.41
CA ILE A 33 -9.87 10.14 12.20
C ILE A 33 -9.25 10.66 13.50
N ALA A 34 -9.96 10.55 14.63
CA ALA A 34 -9.43 10.94 15.93
C ALA A 34 -8.18 10.12 16.32
N ARG A 35 -8.22 8.79 16.12
CA ARG A 35 -7.07 7.91 16.37
C ARG A 35 -5.90 8.23 15.43
N PHE A 36 -6.17 8.54 14.17
CA PHE A 36 -5.15 8.96 13.21
C PHE A 36 -4.47 10.27 13.63
N ALA A 37 -5.26 11.24 14.10
CA ALA A 37 -4.71 12.50 14.61
C ALA A 37 -3.80 12.28 15.84
N LEU A 38 -4.17 11.36 16.73
CA LEU A 38 -3.33 10.98 17.88
C LEU A 38 -2.04 10.27 17.43
N ALA A 39 -2.12 9.39 16.43
CA ALA A 39 -0.97 8.69 15.88
C ALA A 39 0.01 9.63 15.13
N CYS A 40 -0.47 10.79 14.66
CA CYS A 40 0.38 11.82 14.07
C CYS A 40 1.26 12.58 15.09
N ARG A 41 1.09 12.36 16.40
CA ARG A 41 1.98 12.95 17.44
C ARG A 41 3.39 12.39 17.30
N GLN A 42 4.40 13.24 17.47
CA GLN A 42 5.81 12.93 17.18
C GLN A 42 6.28 11.56 17.73
N PRO A 43 6.07 11.21 19.02
CA PRO A 43 6.59 9.94 19.54
C PRO A 43 5.91 8.70 18.93
N ALA A 44 4.61 8.78 18.65
CA ALA A 44 3.87 7.67 18.03
C ALA A 44 4.27 7.52 16.55
N PHE A 45 4.40 8.64 15.85
CA PHE A 45 4.84 8.67 14.45
C PHE A 45 6.24 8.08 14.29
N GLN A 46 7.21 8.44 15.14
CA GLN A 46 8.59 7.93 15.04
C GLN A 46 8.66 6.42 15.24
N ARG A 47 7.99 5.87 16.27
CA ARG A 47 7.93 4.41 16.48
C ARG A 47 7.33 3.67 15.29
N GLY A 48 6.26 4.23 14.70
CA GLY A 48 5.65 3.64 13.51
C GLY A 48 6.57 3.69 12.29
N LEU A 49 7.27 4.82 12.09
CA LEU A 49 8.23 4.98 11.01
C LEU A 49 9.38 3.97 11.14
N GLU A 50 9.97 3.84 12.33
CA GLU A 50 11.04 2.86 12.61
C GLU A 50 10.59 1.43 12.30
N ALA A 51 9.39 1.04 12.73
CA ALA A 51 8.83 -0.29 12.45
C ALA A 51 8.66 -0.54 10.95
N LEU A 52 8.13 0.45 10.20
CA LEU A 52 7.97 0.34 8.75
C LEU A 52 9.32 0.32 8.01
N GLN A 53 10.31 1.08 8.46
CA GLN A 53 11.65 1.08 7.87
C GLN A 53 12.32 -0.28 8.02
N ARG A 54 12.26 -0.88 9.22
CA ARG A 54 12.77 -2.24 9.44
C ARG A 54 12.04 -3.27 8.57
N ALA A 55 10.71 -3.19 8.48
CA ALA A 55 9.93 -4.08 7.63
C ALA A 55 10.25 -3.88 6.13
N ALA A 56 10.44 -2.64 5.69
CA ALA A 56 10.82 -2.33 4.31
C ALA A 56 12.21 -2.90 3.95
N ALA A 57 13.17 -2.84 4.88
CA ALA A 57 14.50 -3.42 4.69
C ALA A 57 14.45 -4.96 4.51
N LEU A 58 13.46 -5.62 5.10
CA LEU A 58 13.24 -7.08 4.97
C LEU A 58 12.35 -7.46 3.77
N ALA A 59 11.69 -6.50 3.13
CA ALA A 59 10.79 -6.77 2.00
C ALA A 59 11.54 -7.37 0.80
N GLY A 60 12.68 -6.78 0.42
CA GLY A 60 13.53 -7.28 -0.67
C GLY A 60 13.96 -8.74 -0.47
N PRO A 61 14.63 -9.07 0.66
CA PRO A 61 14.97 -10.45 1.01
C PRO A 61 13.78 -11.41 0.98
N ALA A 62 12.59 -10.99 1.44
CA ALA A 62 11.40 -11.83 1.41
C ALA A 62 10.89 -12.10 -0.02
N PHE A 63 11.00 -11.13 -0.94
CA PHE A 63 10.76 -11.38 -2.37
C PHE A 63 11.79 -12.34 -2.96
N ASP A 64 13.08 -12.20 -2.61
CA ASP A 64 14.14 -13.08 -3.09
C ASP A 64 13.93 -14.53 -2.58
N ALA A 65 13.46 -14.69 -1.34
CA ALA A 65 13.12 -15.97 -0.76
C ALA A 65 11.90 -16.64 -1.44
N LEU A 66 10.94 -15.88 -1.98
CA LEU A 66 9.87 -16.42 -2.83
C LEU A 66 10.40 -16.84 -4.20
N ALA A 67 11.23 -16.00 -4.82
CA ALA A 67 11.83 -16.30 -6.12
C ALA A 67 12.70 -17.57 -6.05
N ALA A 68 13.51 -17.73 -5.00
CA ALA A 68 14.31 -18.93 -4.74
C ALA A 68 13.47 -20.21 -4.58
N ARG A 69 12.18 -20.08 -4.27
CA ARG A 69 11.22 -21.19 -4.21
C ARG A 69 10.46 -21.40 -5.53
N GLY A 70 10.90 -20.77 -6.62
CA GLY A 70 10.34 -20.91 -7.96
C GLY A 70 9.09 -20.07 -8.22
N VAL A 71 8.83 -19.03 -7.40
CA VAL A 71 7.73 -18.10 -7.67
C VAL A 71 8.24 -16.98 -8.59
N GLU A 72 8.05 -17.16 -9.89
CA GLU A 72 8.48 -16.20 -10.91
C GLU A 72 7.36 -15.21 -11.26
N PHE A 73 7.69 -13.92 -11.29
CA PHE A 73 6.77 -12.85 -11.63
C PHE A 73 7.51 -11.65 -12.20
N GLU A 74 6.79 -10.80 -12.92
CA GLU A 74 7.32 -9.56 -13.47
C GLU A 74 7.76 -8.60 -12.34
N GLN A 75 9.06 -8.32 -12.30
CA GLN A 75 9.68 -7.38 -11.37
C GLN A 75 10.82 -6.62 -12.07
N HIS A 76 11.08 -5.40 -11.60
CA HIS A 76 12.05 -4.46 -12.16
C HIS A 76 12.81 -3.78 -11.03
N ASP A 77 14.10 -3.52 -11.22
CA ASP A 77 15.04 -2.95 -10.23
C ASP A 77 15.61 -1.58 -10.65
N GLN A 78 15.10 -1.02 -11.74
CA GLN A 78 15.46 0.32 -12.19
C GLN A 78 15.09 1.38 -11.13
N PRO A 79 15.82 2.51 -11.08
CA PRO A 79 15.56 3.55 -10.10
C PRO A 79 14.16 4.17 -10.23
N LEU A 80 13.69 4.77 -9.13
CA LEU A 80 12.51 5.61 -9.06
C LEU A 80 12.91 7.08 -9.11
N LEU A 81 12.29 7.86 -9.99
CA LEU A 81 12.62 9.27 -10.19
C LEU A 81 11.60 10.19 -9.51
N PHE A 82 12.08 11.21 -8.81
CA PHE A 82 11.27 12.25 -8.18
C PHE A 82 11.61 13.60 -8.83
N PRO A 83 10.96 13.97 -9.95
CA PRO A 83 11.23 15.23 -10.62
C PRO A 83 10.62 16.42 -9.86
N ALA A 84 11.30 17.56 -9.87
CA ALA A 84 10.83 18.81 -9.30
C ALA A 84 10.49 19.83 -10.39
N PHE A 85 9.32 20.46 -10.26
CA PHE A 85 8.84 21.47 -11.22
C PHE A 85 9.24 22.90 -10.86
N ASP A 86 9.58 23.16 -9.60
CA ASP A 86 10.00 24.47 -9.13
C ASP A 86 11.05 24.37 -8.02
N ARG A 87 11.64 25.52 -7.68
CA ARG A 87 12.72 25.60 -6.68
C ARG A 87 12.27 25.16 -5.28
N ALA A 88 11.01 25.38 -4.93
CA ALA A 88 10.48 25.01 -3.63
C ALA A 88 10.36 23.47 -3.51
N GLU A 89 9.84 22.81 -4.53
CA GLU A 89 9.79 21.34 -4.60
C GLU A 89 11.19 20.72 -4.65
N LEU A 90 12.11 21.30 -5.42
CA LEU A 90 13.49 20.83 -5.49
C LEU A 90 14.19 20.93 -4.13
N GLY A 91 14.06 22.09 -3.46
CA GLY A 91 14.60 22.30 -2.12
C GLY A 91 14.01 21.32 -1.09
N HIS A 92 12.72 21.03 -1.18
CA HIS A 92 12.08 20.04 -0.32
C HIS A 92 12.64 18.62 -0.53
N LEU A 93 12.69 18.15 -1.77
CA LEU A 93 13.22 16.83 -2.11
C LEU A 93 14.69 16.69 -1.69
N TRP A 94 15.51 17.71 -1.94
CA TRP A 94 16.92 17.69 -1.55
C TRP A 94 17.12 17.78 -0.04
N GLY A 95 16.24 18.48 0.69
CA GLY A 95 16.23 18.48 2.15
C GLY A 95 15.95 17.08 2.72
N MET A 96 15.01 16.33 2.13
CA MET A 96 14.77 14.94 2.52
C MET A 96 16.00 14.04 2.31
N VAL A 97 16.74 14.27 1.21
CA VAL A 97 18.01 13.56 0.96
C VAL A 97 19.04 13.88 2.05
N ASP A 98 19.17 15.15 2.46
CA ASP A 98 20.09 15.52 3.54
C ASP A 98 19.73 14.84 4.86
N GLU A 99 18.45 14.83 5.22
CA GLU A 99 17.98 14.16 6.44
C GLU A 99 18.36 12.66 6.44
N LEU A 100 18.16 11.98 5.31
CA LEU A 100 18.52 10.56 5.17
C LEU A 100 20.02 10.33 5.15
N TYR A 101 20.80 11.23 4.56
CA TYR A 101 22.26 11.19 4.61
C TYR A 101 22.80 11.34 6.03
N GLN A 102 22.18 12.19 6.84
CA GLN A 102 22.52 12.35 8.26
C GLN A 102 22.11 11.11 9.07
N ALA A 103 21.02 10.44 8.70
CA ALA A 103 20.60 9.17 9.29
C ALA A 103 21.42 7.95 8.81
N GLY A 104 22.48 8.14 8.03
CA GLY A 104 23.39 7.08 7.57
C GLY A 104 22.93 6.32 6.32
N SER A 105 21.79 6.67 5.71
CA SER A 105 21.22 6.01 4.54
C SER A 105 21.75 6.57 3.22
N ARG A 106 23.08 6.66 3.08
CA ARG A 106 23.76 7.42 2.00
C ARG A 106 23.65 6.83 0.59
N GLN A 107 23.27 5.56 0.44
CA GLN A 107 23.42 4.85 -0.85
C GLN A 107 22.13 4.76 -1.69
N GLN A 108 20.98 5.17 -1.17
CA GLN A 108 19.70 4.92 -1.84
C GLN A 108 19.12 6.14 -2.55
N LEU A 109 19.39 7.37 -2.10
CA LEU A 109 18.87 8.57 -2.76
C LEU A 109 20.01 9.44 -3.27
N GLN A 110 19.89 9.92 -4.50
CA GLN A 110 20.86 10.79 -5.14
C GLN A 110 20.15 12.06 -5.62
N ARG A 111 20.73 13.22 -5.31
CA ARG A 111 20.32 14.49 -5.93
C ARG A 111 20.71 14.49 -7.40
N ALA A 112 19.80 14.94 -8.26
CA ALA A 112 20.03 15.00 -9.69
C ALA A 112 19.67 16.36 -10.25
N GLY A 113 20.53 16.88 -11.13
CA GLY A 113 20.25 17.99 -12.00
C GLY A 113 19.31 17.60 -13.15
N PRO A 114 18.85 18.59 -13.93
CA PRO A 114 17.88 18.36 -14.99
C PRO A 114 18.46 17.58 -16.18
N SER A 115 19.76 17.71 -16.49
CA SER A 115 20.44 16.91 -17.52
C SER A 115 20.53 15.44 -17.11
N GLU A 116 21.01 15.15 -15.90
CA GLU A 116 21.14 13.79 -15.36
C GLU A 116 19.79 13.06 -15.36
N LEU A 117 18.71 13.74 -14.95
CA LEU A 117 17.37 13.16 -15.00
C LEU A 117 16.89 12.88 -16.43
N ARG A 118 17.16 13.75 -17.40
CA ARG A 118 16.76 13.55 -18.80
C ARG A 118 17.61 12.52 -19.54
N GLU A 119 18.87 12.34 -19.15
CA GLU A 119 19.70 11.24 -19.63
C GLU A 119 19.10 9.89 -19.22
N LEU A 120 18.61 9.77 -17.98
CA LEU A 120 17.89 8.58 -17.51
C LEU A 120 16.49 8.46 -18.13
N GLU A 121 15.70 9.52 -18.09
CA GLU A 121 14.34 9.57 -18.63
C GLU A 121 14.20 10.64 -19.72
N PRO A 122 14.46 10.29 -20.99
CA PRO A 122 14.36 11.22 -22.11
C PRO A 122 12.96 11.80 -22.33
N ALA A 123 11.90 11.17 -21.80
CA ALA A 123 10.54 11.68 -21.92
C ALA A 123 10.24 12.84 -20.94
N LEU A 124 11.13 13.15 -20.00
CA LEU A 124 10.94 14.28 -19.08
C LEU A 124 10.97 15.62 -19.81
N GLY A 125 9.99 16.47 -19.49
CA GLY A 125 9.90 17.82 -20.05
C GLY A 125 11.03 18.75 -19.62
N GLU A 126 11.31 19.76 -20.44
CA GLU A 126 12.35 20.77 -20.17
C GLU A 126 12.07 21.62 -18.92
N SER A 127 10.81 21.70 -18.49
CA SER A 127 10.40 22.45 -17.29
C SER A 127 10.88 21.85 -15.97
N ILE A 128 11.41 20.62 -15.97
CA ILE A 128 11.95 19.98 -14.77
C ILE A 128 13.29 20.63 -14.39
N LEU A 129 13.39 21.12 -13.16
CA LEU A 129 14.57 21.84 -12.66
C LEU A 129 15.65 20.91 -12.07
N GLY A 130 15.31 19.64 -11.84
CA GLY A 130 16.13 18.65 -11.14
C GLY A 130 15.23 17.71 -10.34
N GLY A 131 15.81 16.97 -9.40
CA GLY A 131 15.04 16.06 -8.56
C GLY A 131 15.91 15.09 -7.76
N VAL A 132 15.34 13.93 -7.46
CA VAL A 132 16.00 12.83 -6.75
C VAL A 132 15.87 11.54 -7.53
N ILE A 133 16.95 10.76 -7.58
CA ILE A 133 17.01 9.40 -8.10
C ILE A 133 17.07 8.46 -6.88
N ALA A 134 16.08 7.58 -6.74
CA ALA A 134 16.06 6.54 -5.72
C ALA A 134 16.52 5.20 -6.31
N HIS A 135 17.66 4.73 -5.85
CA HIS A 135 18.31 3.48 -6.22
C HIS A 135 17.92 2.34 -5.26
N GLY A 136 18.06 1.10 -5.72
CA GLY A 136 17.71 -0.09 -4.94
C GLY A 136 16.19 -0.31 -4.79
N GLU A 137 15.39 0.48 -5.50
CA GLU A 137 13.94 0.32 -5.55
C GLU A 137 13.56 -0.87 -6.40
N ARG A 138 12.51 -1.58 -5.98
CA ARG A 138 11.95 -2.71 -6.73
C ARG A 138 10.50 -2.44 -7.05
N ARG A 139 10.12 -2.69 -8.30
CA ARG A 139 8.73 -2.60 -8.77
C ARG A 139 8.26 -3.97 -9.18
N VAL A 140 7.04 -4.30 -8.79
CA VAL A 140 6.42 -5.59 -9.10
C VAL A 140 5.09 -5.31 -9.77
N ARG A 141 4.75 -6.10 -10.80
CA ARG A 141 3.42 -6.05 -11.39
C ARG A 141 2.43 -6.80 -10.48
N PRO A 142 1.53 -6.12 -9.75
CA PRO A 142 0.78 -6.76 -8.66
C PRO A 142 -0.08 -7.93 -9.11
N GLU A 143 -0.73 -7.81 -10.28
CA GLU A 143 -1.61 -8.88 -10.79
C GLU A 143 -0.81 -10.13 -11.20
N ARG A 144 0.43 -9.95 -11.69
CA ARG A 144 1.32 -11.05 -12.06
C ARG A 144 1.89 -11.73 -10.82
N PHE A 145 2.30 -10.93 -9.83
CA PHE A 145 2.79 -11.45 -8.55
C PHE A 145 1.73 -12.28 -7.82
N THR A 146 0.52 -11.76 -7.65
CA THR A 146 -0.55 -12.50 -6.96
C THR A 146 -0.93 -13.77 -7.72
N ALA A 147 -0.97 -13.75 -9.05
CA ALA A 147 -1.22 -14.93 -9.87
C ALA A 147 -0.10 -15.98 -9.70
N ALA A 148 1.18 -15.57 -9.75
CA ALA A 148 2.32 -16.47 -9.56
C ALA A 148 2.33 -17.12 -8.17
N VAL A 149 2.02 -16.36 -7.13
CA VAL A 149 1.88 -16.91 -5.77
C VAL A 149 0.75 -17.93 -5.70
N ARG A 150 -0.43 -17.61 -6.24
CA ARG A 150 -1.56 -18.55 -6.32
C ARG A 150 -1.17 -19.84 -7.05
N ASP A 151 -0.56 -19.71 -8.22
CA ASP A 151 -0.23 -20.86 -9.07
C ASP A 151 0.81 -21.76 -8.38
N SER A 152 1.80 -21.17 -7.70
CA SER A 152 2.77 -21.90 -6.87
C SER A 152 2.09 -22.62 -5.70
N LEU A 153 1.13 -21.99 -5.02
CA LEU A 153 0.37 -22.61 -3.94
C LEU A 153 -0.44 -23.82 -4.44
N VAL A 154 -1.14 -23.68 -5.57
CA VAL A 154 -1.91 -24.77 -6.20
C VAL A 154 -1.00 -25.91 -6.61
N ALA A 155 0.14 -25.62 -7.25
CA ALA A 155 1.13 -26.63 -7.64
C ALA A 155 1.68 -27.41 -6.43
N ARG A 156 1.66 -26.81 -5.24
CA ARG A 156 2.07 -27.42 -3.96
C ARG A 156 0.91 -28.10 -3.21
N GLY A 157 -0.26 -28.23 -3.83
CA GLY A 157 -1.43 -28.92 -3.26
C GLY A 157 -2.33 -28.04 -2.39
N THR A 158 -2.14 -26.72 -2.39
CA THR A 158 -3.05 -25.79 -1.69
C THR A 158 -4.36 -25.69 -2.45
N GLU A 159 -5.48 -25.87 -1.76
CA GLU A 159 -6.80 -25.63 -2.33
C GLU A 159 -7.10 -24.12 -2.39
N VAL A 160 -7.29 -23.59 -3.59
CA VAL A 160 -7.71 -22.20 -3.81
C VAL A 160 -9.14 -22.20 -4.33
N ARG A 161 -10.04 -21.52 -3.60
CA ARG A 161 -11.46 -21.40 -3.97
C ARG A 161 -11.83 -19.95 -4.25
N GLU A 162 -12.11 -19.66 -5.51
CA GLU A 162 -12.69 -18.39 -5.94
C GLU A 162 -14.23 -18.45 -5.82
N HIS A 163 -14.88 -17.29 -5.83
CA HIS A 163 -16.34 -17.16 -5.66
C HIS A 163 -16.91 -17.78 -4.36
N ALA A 164 -16.06 -17.99 -3.36
CA ALA A 164 -16.41 -18.59 -2.06
C ALA A 164 -16.28 -17.56 -0.92
N ALA A 165 -17.15 -16.54 -0.92
CA ALA A 165 -17.10 -15.49 0.09
C ALA A 165 -17.44 -16.04 1.49
N VAL A 166 -16.55 -15.82 2.46
CA VAL A 166 -16.82 -16.08 3.88
C VAL A 166 -17.55 -14.88 4.47
N THR A 167 -18.71 -15.10 5.07
CA THR A 167 -19.56 -14.08 5.67
C THR A 167 -19.66 -14.19 7.19
N ARG A 168 -19.31 -15.35 7.76
CA ARG A 168 -19.35 -15.58 9.22
C ARG A 168 -18.28 -16.56 9.67
N LEU A 169 -17.73 -16.31 10.86
CA LEU A 169 -16.88 -17.23 11.59
C LEU A 169 -17.59 -17.63 12.89
N THR A 170 -17.58 -18.92 13.22
CA THR A 170 -18.17 -19.44 14.45
C THR A 170 -17.21 -20.43 15.09
N ARG A 171 -17.01 -20.35 16.41
CA ARG A 171 -16.20 -21.31 17.15
C ARG A 171 -16.99 -22.60 17.34
N GLU A 172 -16.41 -23.73 16.95
CA GLU A 172 -16.96 -25.08 17.15
C GLU A 172 -15.94 -25.93 17.94
N GLY A 173 -16.06 -25.92 19.27
CA GLY A 173 -15.10 -26.60 20.15
C GLY A 173 -13.69 -26.02 20.01
N HIS A 174 -12.75 -26.81 19.48
CA HIS A 174 -11.37 -26.39 19.23
C HIS A 174 -11.14 -25.78 17.84
N GLN A 175 -12.11 -25.91 16.92
CA GLN A 175 -12.01 -25.46 15.54
C GLN A 175 -12.85 -24.21 15.28
N TRP A 176 -12.63 -23.60 14.13
CA TRP A 176 -13.45 -22.54 13.57
C TRP A 176 -14.20 -23.04 12.35
N ARG A 177 -15.49 -22.71 12.27
CA ARG A 177 -16.32 -22.88 11.08
C ARG A 177 -16.44 -21.54 10.35
N ALA A 178 -16.00 -21.51 9.11
CA ALA A 178 -16.16 -20.42 8.18
C ALA A 178 -17.37 -20.70 7.27
N ASP A 179 -18.37 -19.84 7.34
CA ASP A 179 -19.62 -19.94 6.59
C ASP A 179 -19.66 -18.94 5.43
N GLY A 180 -20.27 -19.36 4.33
CA GLY A 180 -20.45 -18.56 3.12
C GLY A 180 -21.53 -19.13 2.20
N PRO A 181 -21.93 -18.43 1.12
CA PRO A 181 -22.97 -18.90 0.20
C PRO A 181 -22.64 -20.20 -0.54
N ALA A 182 -21.34 -20.50 -0.72
CA ALA A 182 -20.89 -21.68 -1.44
C ALA A 182 -20.89 -22.94 -0.56
N GLU A 183 -20.04 -22.97 0.47
CA GLU A 183 -19.90 -24.11 1.37
C GLU A 183 -19.28 -23.66 2.70
N ALA A 184 -19.66 -24.32 3.80
CA ALA A 184 -19.01 -24.13 5.09
C ALA A 184 -17.71 -24.95 5.18
N ARG A 185 -16.69 -24.40 5.85
CA ARG A 185 -15.39 -25.05 6.02
C ARG A 185 -14.94 -24.99 7.48
N ARG A 186 -14.26 -26.03 7.93
CA ARG A 186 -13.68 -26.12 9.28
C ARG A 186 -12.17 -26.03 9.21
N ALA A 187 -11.58 -25.33 10.16
CA ALA A 187 -10.13 -25.20 10.29
C ALA A 187 -9.73 -25.03 11.75
N ASP A 188 -8.57 -25.56 12.12
CA ASP A 188 -7.98 -25.37 13.46
C ASP A 188 -7.47 -23.93 13.64
N ALA A 189 -7.01 -23.32 12.55
CA ALA A 189 -6.55 -21.94 12.50
C ALA A 189 -7.15 -21.19 11.30
N VAL A 190 -7.43 -19.90 11.49
CA VAL A 190 -7.98 -19.00 10.46
C VAL A 190 -7.10 -17.77 10.36
N VAL A 191 -6.71 -17.39 9.14
CA VAL A 191 -6.07 -16.11 8.84
C VAL A 191 -7.04 -15.23 8.07
N ILE A 192 -7.38 -14.07 8.64
CA ILE A 192 -8.23 -13.07 8.00
C ILE A 192 -7.34 -12.07 7.25
N ALA A 193 -7.31 -12.17 5.92
CA ALA A 193 -6.57 -11.28 5.02
C ALA A 193 -7.48 -10.54 4.01
N GLY A 194 -8.73 -10.27 4.40
CA GLY A 194 -9.77 -9.72 3.52
C GLY A 194 -9.71 -8.20 3.28
N GLY A 195 -8.56 -7.55 3.54
CA GLY A 195 -8.43 -6.09 3.44
C GLY A 195 -9.50 -5.35 4.25
N VAL A 196 -10.23 -4.42 3.62
CA VAL A 196 -11.31 -3.65 4.25
C VAL A 196 -12.46 -4.50 4.79
N ALA A 197 -12.70 -5.70 4.23
CA ALA A 197 -13.76 -6.59 4.68
C ALA A 197 -13.41 -7.32 5.99
N SER A 198 -12.15 -7.28 6.44
CA SER A 198 -11.68 -7.99 7.64
C SER A 198 -12.46 -7.61 8.90
N ALA A 199 -12.87 -6.34 9.03
CA ALA A 199 -13.62 -5.87 10.18
C ALA A 199 -15.01 -6.51 10.30
N GLN A 200 -15.65 -6.86 9.17
CA GLN A 200 -16.99 -7.44 9.16
C GLN A 200 -17.03 -8.85 9.77
N LEU A 201 -15.96 -9.63 9.58
CA LEU A 201 -15.84 -10.98 10.16
C LEU A 201 -15.61 -10.96 11.67
N LEU A 202 -15.10 -9.85 12.22
CA LEU A 202 -14.78 -9.72 13.65
C LEU A 202 -15.90 -9.07 14.47
N SER A 203 -16.73 -8.23 13.83
CA SER A 203 -17.83 -7.52 14.51
C SER A 203 -18.81 -8.43 15.27
N PRO A 204 -19.21 -9.62 14.76
CA PRO A 204 -20.09 -10.53 15.49
C PRO A 204 -19.49 -11.07 16.79
N HIS A 205 -18.17 -11.01 16.95
CA HIS A 205 -17.45 -11.40 18.16
C HIS A 205 -17.21 -10.23 19.13
N GLY A 206 -17.89 -9.10 18.93
CA GLY A 206 -17.71 -7.89 19.75
C GLY A 206 -16.39 -7.16 19.50
N ILE A 207 -15.63 -7.55 18.48
CA ILE A 207 -14.32 -6.96 18.16
C ILE A 207 -14.48 -5.85 17.13
N GLN A 208 -14.17 -4.63 17.55
CA GLN A 208 -14.09 -3.47 16.66
C GLN A 208 -12.66 -3.28 16.14
N LEU A 209 -12.43 -3.67 14.89
CA LEU A 209 -11.16 -3.46 14.21
C LEU A 209 -11.16 -2.09 13.50
N PRO A 210 -10.35 -1.10 13.94
CA PRO A 210 -10.35 0.23 13.33
C PRO A 210 -9.65 0.19 11.97
N ILE A 211 -10.44 0.07 10.90
CA ILE A 211 -9.98 0.17 9.51
C ILE A 211 -10.84 1.18 8.78
N ALA A 212 -10.19 2.10 8.06
CA ALA A 212 -10.85 2.96 7.08
C ALA A 212 -10.56 2.45 5.66
N ALA A 213 -11.58 2.52 4.80
CA ALA A 213 -11.42 2.33 3.37
C ALA A 213 -10.94 3.63 2.73
N ALA A 214 -9.88 3.55 1.94
CA ALA A 214 -9.37 4.64 1.13
C ALA A 214 -9.32 4.24 -0.34
N LYS A 215 -10.19 4.84 -1.16
CA LYS A 215 -10.25 4.58 -2.61
C LYS A 215 -9.11 5.31 -3.31
N GLY A 216 -8.32 4.57 -4.08
CA GLY A 216 -7.30 5.11 -4.99
C GLY A 216 -7.66 4.84 -6.43
N TYR A 217 -7.28 5.74 -7.33
CA TYR A 217 -7.59 5.65 -8.75
C TYR A 217 -6.37 5.20 -9.54
N SER A 218 -6.60 4.45 -10.61
CA SER A 218 -5.54 3.99 -11.50
C SER A 218 -5.99 3.95 -12.95
N ARG A 219 -5.09 4.35 -13.84
CA ARG A 219 -5.23 4.29 -15.29
C ARG A 219 -4.05 3.52 -15.85
N THR A 220 -4.30 2.33 -16.39
CA THR A 220 -3.26 1.49 -17.01
C THR A 220 -3.40 1.56 -18.52
N CYS A 221 -2.35 1.92 -19.23
CA CYS A 221 -2.32 2.02 -20.68
C CYS A 221 -1.18 1.18 -21.25
N ALA A 222 -1.27 0.82 -22.54
CA ALA A 222 -0.17 0.14 -23.23
C ALA A 222 1.07 1.03 -23.27
N ARG A 223 2.26 0.43 -23.27
CA ARG A 223 3.51 1.18 -23.50
C ARG A 223 3.48 1.85 -24.87
N ALA A 224 4.13 3.00 -24.96
CA ALA A 224 4.37 3.74 -26.18
C ALA A 224 5.84 4.19 -26.21
N PRO A 225 6.49 4.26 -27.37
CA PRO A 225 7.88 4.76 -27.47
C PRO A 225 8.08 6.18 -26.93
N SER A 226 7.04 7.01 -26.99
CA SER A 226 7.03 8.38 -26.44
C SER A 226 6.78 8.42 -24.93
N GLY A 227 6.57 7.27 -24.28
CA GLY A 227 6.23 7.18 -22.86
C GLY A 227 7.44 6.99 -21.96
N PRO A 228 7.21 6.95 -20.65
CA PRO A 228 8.27 6.82 -19.66
C PRO A 228 8.96 5.45 -19.75
N ARG A 229 10.26 5.45 -19.52
CA ARG A 229 11.13 4.29 -19.40
C ARG A 229 11.35 3.89 -17.94
N HIS A 230 11.41 4.87 -17.05
CA HIS A 230 11.59 4.71 -15.61
C HIS A 230 10.28 4.97 -14.87
N ALA A 231 10.18 4.46 -13.64
CA ALA A 231 9.09 4.87 -12.77
C ALA A 231 9.34 6.28 -12.23
N LEU A 232 8.25 7.01 -12.01
CA LEU A 232 8.28 8.36 -11.47
C LEU A 232 7.30 8.49 -10.31
N TYR A 233 7.64 9.33 -9.35
CA TYR A 233 6.71 9.80 -8.33
C TYR A 233 6.68 11.33 -8.33
N LEU A 234 5.53 11.88 -8.71
CA LEU A 234 5.29 13.31 -8.75
C LEU A 234 4.84 13.76 -7.36
N GLU A 235 5.75 14.39 -6.62
CA GLU A 235 5.62 14.63 -5.18
C GLU A 235 4.44 15.55 -4.85
N ARG A 236 4.34 16.73 -5.48
CA ARG A 236 3.23 17.66 -5.22
C ARG A 236 1.83 17.10 -5.57
N PRO A 237 1.57 16.57 -6.78
CA PRO A 237 0.25 16.02 -7.11
C PRO A 237 0.00 14.61 -6.52
N LYS A 238 1.00 13.99 -5.88
CA LYS A 238 0.95 12.64 -5.32
C LYS A 238 0.50 11.60 -6.35
N VAL A 239 1.16 11.63 -7.52
CA VAL A 239 0.91 10.72 -8.65
C VAL A 239 2.12 9.82 -8.86
N ALA A 240 1.90 8.52 -8.80
CA ALA A 240 2.88 7.51 -9.15
C ALA A 240 2.70 7.06 -10.61
N ILE A 241 3.81 6.94 -11.33
CA ILE A 241 3.91 6.43 -12.70
C ILE A 241 4.74 5.16 -12.63
N SER A 242 4.08 4.00 -12.75
CA SER A 242 4.74 2.69 -12.76
C SER A 242 4.89 2.19 -14.19
N VAL A 243 6.10 1.78 -14.56
CA VAL A 243 6.41 1.20 -15.87
C VAL A 243 6.58 -0.31 -15.73
N PHE A 244 5.86 -1.05 -16.58
CA PHE A 244 5.80 -2.51 -16.67
C PHE A 244 6.15 -2.94 -18.10
N ASP A 245 6.39 -4.23 -18.35
CA ASP A 245 6.78 -4.78 -19.65
C ASP A 245 5.81 -4.36 -20.77
N ALA A 246 4.51 -4.56 -20.51
CA ALA A 246 3.44 -4.35 -21.49
C ALA A 246 2.60 -3.09 -21.21
N GLY A 247 2.93 -2.29 -20.20
CA GLY A 247 2.11 -1.11 -19.88
C GLY A 247 2.72 -0.08 -18.95
N VAL A 248 2.04 1.05 -18.84
CA VAL A 248 2.32 2.10 -17.88
C VAL A 248 1.07 2.33 -17.06
N ARG A 249 1.22 2.40 -15.73
CA ARG A 249 0.13 2.68 -14.80
C ARG A 249 0.34 4.02 -14.12
N LEU A 250 -0.64 4.88 -14.27
CA LEU A 250 -0.79 6.10 -13.49
C LEU A 250 -1.68 5.80 -12.30
N SER A 251 -1.22 6.13 -11.11
CA SER A 251 -1.96 5.93 -9.86
C SER A 251 -1.87 7.18 -9.02
N GLY A 252 -2.99 7.58 -8.43
CA GLY A 252 -3.05 8.78 -7.62
C GLY A 252 -4.39 8.92 -6.93
N THR A 253 -4.49 10.01 -6.18
CA THR A 253 -5.64 10.37 -5.36
C THR A 253 -5.97 9.36 -4.26
N LEU A 254 -6.37 9.86 -3.11
CA LEU A 254 -6.85 9.08 -1.99
C LEU A 254 -8.19 9.64 -1.51
N GLU A 255 -9.24 8.83 -1.58
CA GLU A 255 -10.56 9.16 -1.07
C GLU A 255 -10.85 8.36 0.19
N LEU A 256 -10.78 9.02 1.36
CA LEU A 256 -11.06 8.39 2.63
C LEU A 256 -12.56 8.30 2.88
N GLY A 257 -13.02 7.11 3.30
CA GLY A 257 -14.43 6.85 3.60
C GLY A 257 -15.27 6.53 2.37
N ALA A 258 -14.63 6.19 1.26
CA ALA A 258 -15.32 5.69 0.07
C ALA A 258 -16.06 4.38 0.36
N ARG A 259 -17.24 4.19 -0.25
CA ARG A 259 -18.13 3.03 -0.03
C ARG A 259 -18.29 2.15 -1.27
N ASP A 260 -17.85 2.64 -2.41
CA ASP A 260 -17.96 2.04 -3.74
C ASP A 260 -16.65 2.22 -4.50
N LEU A 261 -16.54 1.56 -5.65
CA LEU A 261 -15.42 1.68 -6.57
C LEU A 261 -15.78 2.54 -7.80
N ASP A 262 -16.82 3.37 -7.72
CA ASP A 262 -17.26 4.19 -8.84
C ASP A 262 -16.15 5.16 -9.23
N LEU A 263 -15.98 5.34 -10.54
CA LEU A 263 -14.90 6.13 -11.10
C LEU A 263 -15.28 7.61 -11.20
N SER A 264 -14.31 8.48 -10.90
CA SER A 264 -14.43 9.92 -11.11
C SER A 264 -13.56 10.33 -12.29
N ASN A 265 -14.18 10.67 -13.41
CA ASN A 265 -13.46 11.16 -14.60
C ASN A 265 -12.59 12.37 -14.26
N ARG A 266 -13.10 13.31 -13.45
CA ARG A 266 -12.32 14.48 -12.99
C ARG A 266 -10.99 14.09 -12.34
N ARG A 267 -10.97 13.05 -11.52
CA ARG A 267 -9.74 12.59 -10.82
C ARG A 267 -8.79 11.86 -11.76
N LEU A 268 -9.33 11.01 -12.64
CA LEU A 268 -8.54 10.34 -13.67
C LEU A 268 -7.88 11.33 -14.63
N GLU A 269 -8.59 12.40 -15.01
CA GLU A 269 -8.02 13.48 -15.82
C GLU A 269 -7.00 14.32 -15.05
N ALA A 270 -7.20 14.58 -13.76
CA ALA A 270 -6.18 15.23 -12.93
C ALA A 270 -4.88 14.42 -12.83
N ILE A 271 -4.97 13.10 -12.66
CA ILE A 271 -3.83 12.18 -12.67
C ILE A 271 -3.12 12.22 -14.03
N THR A 272 -3.90 12.21 -15.12
CA THR A 272 -3.39 12.24 -16.49
C THR A 272 -2.67 13.56 -16.79
N ALA A 273 -3.27 14.69 -16.41
CA ALA A 273 -2.69 16.02 -16.59
C ALA A 273 -1.39 16.20 -15.80
N ALA A 274 -1.31 15.67 -14.57
CA ALA A 274 -0.07 15.68 -13.79
C ALA A 274 1.04 14.90 -14.49
N ALA A 275 0.73 13.72 -15.03
CA ALA A 275 1.69 12.92 -15.77
C ALA A 275 2.13 13.60 -17.08
N GLN A 276 1.20 14.17 -17.85
CA GLN A 276 1.51 14.91 -19.08
C GLN A 276 2.32 16.19 -18.82
N ARG A 277 2.15 16.84 -17.67
CA ARG A 277 3.02 17.95 -17.28
C ARG A 277 4.47 17.51 -17.08
N ALA A 278 4.70 16.33 -16.52
CA ALA A 278 6.05 15.76 -16.36
C ALA A 278 6.61 15.23 -17.69
N LEU A 279 5.74 14.67 -18.53
CA LEU A 279 6.06 13.93 -19.75
C LEU A 279 5.26 14.51 -20.93
N PRO A 280 5.59 15.72 -21.42
CA PRO A 280 4.75 16.49 -22.35
C PRO A 280 4.51 15.79 -23.69
N ASP A 281 5.50 15.04 -24.18
CA ASP A 281 5.40 14.34 -25.47
C ASP A 281 4.77 12.95 -25.35
N TRP A 282 4.38 12.53 -24.14
CA TRP A 282 3.82 11.20 -23.95
C TRP A 282 2.40 11.10 -24.49
N ARG A 283 2.29 10.43 -25.65
CA ARG A 283 1.03 10.02 -26.27
C ARG A 283 0.46 8.82 -25.54
N ILE A 284 -0.36 9.07 -24.53
CA ILE A 284 -1.06 8.03 -23.76
C ILE A 284 -1.98 7.23 -24.69
N SER A 285 -1.81 5.91 -24.70
CA SER A 285 -2.57 5.03 -25.58
C SER A 285 -4.09 5.11 -25.29
N PRO A 286 -4.94 5.17 -26.33
CA PRO A 286 -6.39 5.06 -26.15
C PRO A 286 -6.79 3.67 -25.64
N ARG A 287 -5.95 2.65 -25.85
CA ARG A 287 -6.09 1.33 -25.22
C ARG A 287 -5.67 1.43 -23.75
N ARG A 288 -6.60 1.92 -22.93
CA ARG A 288 -6.42 2.09 -21.49
C ARG A 288 -7.55 1.45 -20.69
N ARG A 289 -7.24 1.06 -19.47
CA ARG A 289 -8.19 0.58 -18.47
C ARG A 289 -8.12 1.48 -17.24
N ASP A 290 -9.25 2.07 -16.90
CA ASP A 290 -9.43 2.84 -15.69
C ASP A 290 -10.07 1.95 -14.63
N TRP A 291 -9.58 2.05 -13.39
CA TRP A 291 -10.09 1.29 -12.26
C TRP A 291 -9.78 1.99 -10.95
N ALA A 292 -10.48 1.59 -9.90
CA ALA A 292 -10.24 2.04 -8.54
C ALA A 292 -10.12 0.84 -7.61
N GLY A 293 -9.40 1.02 -6.51
CA GLY A 293 -9.21 -0.01 -5.49
C GLY A 293 -9.27 0.57 -4.08
N MET A 294 -9.71 -0.25 -3.12
CA MET A 294 -9.74 0.12 -1.71
C MET A 294 -8.44 -0.26 -1.02
N ARG A 295 -7.84 0.72 -0.35
CA ARG A 295 -6.76 0.51 0.62
C ARG A 295 -7.39 0.40 2.00
N SER A 296 -7.08 -0.67 2.72
CA SER A 296 -7.40 -0.77 4.16
C SER A 296 -6.36 0.00 4.95
N LEU A 297 -6.79 1.01 5.70
CA LEU A 297 -5.92 1.86 6.51
C LEU A 297 -6.19 1.66 8.00
N SER A 298 -5.16 1.33 8.77
CA SER A 298 -5.16 1.51 10.21
C SER A 298 -4.94 2.99 10.56
N PRO A 299 -5.37 3.46 11.75
CA PRO A 299 -5.16 4.84 12.16
C PRO A 299 -3.68 5.22 12.33
N ASP A 300 -2.81 4.27 12.66
CA ASP A 300 -1.37 4.51 12.85
C ASP A 300 -0.54 4.26 11.59
N GLY A 301 -1.17 3.79 10.50
CA GLY A 301 -0.49 3.45 9.25
C GLY A 301 0.29 2.13 9.28
N LEU A 302 0.21 1.37 10.38
CA LEU A 302 0.87 0.07 10.52
C LEU A 302 -0.10 -1.07 10.23
N PRO A 303 0.33 -2.19 9.62
CA PRO A 303 -0.55 -3.33 9.39
C PRO A 303 -0.98 -4.01 10.69
N TYR A 304 -2.06 -4.77 10.64
CA TYR A 304 -2.46 -5.70 11.69
C TYR A 304 -2.00 -7.11 11.28
N ILE A 305 -0.96 -7.60 11.94
CA ILE A 305 -0.33 -8.90 11.68
C ILE A 305 -0.18 -9.63 13.01
N GLY A 306 -0.90 -10.74 13.18
CA GLY A 306 -0.80 -11.54 14.42
C GLY A 306 -2.13 -12.10 14.89
N ALA A 307 -2.14 -12.64 16.11
CA ALA A 307 -3.33 -13.22 16.73
C ALA A 307 -4.40 -12.16 17.04
N VAL A 308 -5.67 -12.56 16.94
CA VAL A 308 -6.80 -11.73 17.35
C VAL A 308 -7.07 -11.92 18.85
N PRO A 309 -6.95 -10.86 19.68
CA PRO A 309 -7.23 -10.96 21.10
C PRO A 309 -8.65 -11.48 21.36
N GLY A 310 -8.76 -12.49 22.23
CA GLY A 310 -10.03 -13.10 22.59
C GLY A 310 -10.55 -14.17 21.62
N LEU A 311 -9.90 -14.40 20.47
CA LEU A 311 -10.29 -15.46 19.50
C LEU A 311 -9.12 -16.42 19.23
N PRO A 312 -8.93 -17.46 20.07
CA PRO A 312 -7.84 -18.42 19.90
C PRO A 312 -7.84 -19.07 18.51
N GLY A 313 -6.69 -19.09 17.83
CA GLY A 313 -6.55 -19.66 16.49
C GLY A 313 -6.99 -18.74 15.34
N VAL A 314 -7.51 -17.53 15.62
CA VAL A 314 -7.79 -16.51 14.59
C VAL A 314 -6.67 -15.49 14.54
N HIS A 315 -6.20 -15.19 13.33
CA HIS A 315 -5.11 -14.26 13.07
C HIS A 315 -5.51 -13.24 11.99
N LEU A 316 -4.81 -12.12 11.94
CA LEU A 316 -5.01 -11.05 10.97
C LEU A 316 -3.75 -10.86 10.11
N ALA A 317 -3.97 -10.50 8.85
CA ALA A 317 -3.01 -9.86 7.96
C ALA A 317 -3.76 -8.82 7.11
N THR A 318 -3.90 -7.62 7.63
CA THR A 318 -4.67 -6.55 6.95
C THR A 318 -4.15 -5.16 7.30
N ALA A 319 -4.77 -4.13 6.74
CA ALA A 319 -4.49 -2.72 7.02
C ALA A 319 -3.09 -2.23 6.60
N HIS A 320 -2.43 -2.89 5.63
CA HIS A 320 -1.12 -2.51 5.10
C HIS A 320 -1.06 -1.17 4.35
N GLY A 321 -2.19 -0.48 4.19
CA GLY A 321 -2.27 0.80 3.49
C GLY A 321 -1.67 0.78 2.09
N THR A 322 -0.67 1.63 1.84
CA THR A 322 -0.01 1.73 0.53
C THR A 322 1.11 0.71 0.32
N LEU A 323 1.49 -0.03 1.36
CA LEU A 323 2.62 -0.97 1.36
C LEU A 323 2.19 -2.43 1.24
N GLY A 324 0.94 -2.70 0.87
CA GLY A 324 0.38 -4.06 0.81
C GLY A 324 1.17 -5.02 -0.07
N ILE A 325 1.58 -4.61 -1.28
CA ILE A 325 2.41 -5.45 -2.16
C ILE A 325 3.83 -5.55 -1.61
N THR A 326 4.42 -4.43 -1.19
CA THR A 326 5.78 -4.38 -0.65
C THR A 326 5.97 -5.34 0.53
N LEU A 327 5.00 -5.38 1.45
CA LEU A 327 5.10 -6.16 2.67
C LEU A 327 4.43 -7.55 2.57
N ALA A 328 3.83 -7.92 1.44
CA ALA A 328 3.08 -9.17 1.31
C ALA A 328 3.95 -10.42 1.57
N PRO A 329 5.14 -10.58 0.95
CA PRO A 329 6.00 -11.73 1.22
C PRO A 329 6.40 -11.83 2.69
N LEU A 330 6.90 -10.72 3.26
CA LEU A 330 7.31 -10.65 4.67
C LEU A 330 6.15 -10.97 5.62
N THR A 331 4.95 -10.46 5.35
CA THR A 331 3.75 -10.76 6.14
C THR A 331 3.46 -12.26 6.15
N GLY A 332 3.59 -12.92 5.00
CA GLY A 332 3.42 -14.36 4.86
C GLY A 332 4.45 -15.14 5.68
N GLU A 333 5.73 -14.76 5.61
CA GLU A 333 6.81 -15.39 6.38
C GLU A 333 6.61 -15.24 7.89
N LEU A 334 6.28 -14.03 8.35
CA LEU A 334 6.03 -13.74 9.77
C LEU A 334 4.84 -14.55 10.30
N LEU A 335 3.72 -14.59 9.56
CA LEU A 335 2.56 -15.38 9.97
C LEU A 335 2.84 -16.88 9.94
N ALA A 336 3.53 -17.39 8.92
CA ALA A 336 3.90 -18.80 8.84
C ALA A 336 4.80 -19.20 10.03
N GLY A 337 5.78 -18.37 10.38
CA GLY A 337 6.65 -18.59 11.54
C GLY A 337 5.87 -18.63 12.87
N MET A 338 4.90 -17.73 13.03
CA MET A 338 4.03 -17.70 14.20
C MET A 338 3.10 -18.93 14.27
N LEU A 339 2.50 -19.34 13.14
CA LEU A 339 1.55 -20.46 13.08
C LEU A 339 2.21 -21.83 13.20
N LEU A 340 3.38 -22.02 12.60
CA LEU A 340 4.05 -23.33 12.49
C LEU A 340 5.12 -23.56 13.57
N GLY A 341 5.75 -22.49 14.08
CA GLY A 341 6.92 -22.59 14.96
C GLY A 341 6.82 -21.80 16.27
N GLY A 342 5.73 -21.06 16.50
CA GLY A 342 5.61 -20.18 17.67
C GLY A 342 6.66 -19.06 17.72
N ALA A 343 7.33 -18.79 16.60
CA ALA A 343 8.39 -17.79 16.52
C ALA A 343 7.82 -16.40 16.79
N ARG A 344 8.53 -15.63 17.61
CA ARG A 344 8.21 -14.22 17.90
C ARG A 344 9.28 -13.36 17.26
N ASP A 345 8.91 -12.66 16.20
CA ASP A 345 9.71 -11.59 15.63
C ASP A 345 9.42 -10.28 16.36
N GLU A 346 10.44 -9.49 16.67
CA GLU A 346 10.26 -8.19 17.32
C GLU A 346 9.36 -7.25 16.50
N LEU A 347 9.37 -7.34 15.17
CA LEU A 347 8.48 -6.58 14.29
C LEU A 347 7.01 -6.87 14.55
N LEU A 348 6.67 -8.10 14.92
CA LEU A 348 5.28 -8.47 15.22
C LEU A 348 4.73 -7.69 16.41
N SER A 349 5.58 -7.26 17.36
CA SER A 349 5.13 -6.43 18.48
C SER A 349 4.55 -5.08 18.05
N ALA A 350 5.12 -4.48 16.99
CA ALA A 350 4.62 -3.23 16.42
C ALA A 350 3.37 -3.44 15.56
N PHE A 351 3.22 -4.63 14.97
CA PHE A 351 2.11 -4.99 14.08
C PHE A 351 0.98 -5.78 14.76
N ASP A 352 1.12 -6.07 16.06
CA ASP A 352 0.15 -6.83 16.85
C ASP A 352 -1.24 -6.18 16.80
N PRO A 353 -2.31 -6.91 16.42
CA PRO A 353 -3.68 -6.41 16.46
C PRO A 353 -4.13 -5.90 17.85
N ALA A 354 -3.56 -6.41 18.94
CA ALA A 354 -3.87 -6.02 20.32
C ALA A 354 -3.61 -4.54 20.62
N ARG A 355 -2.73 -3.88 19.86
CA ARG A 355 -2.50 -2.43 20.01
C ARG A 355 -3.74 -1.59 19.68
N ALA A 356 -4.66 -2.15 18.89
CA ALA A 356 -5.80 -1.43 18.34
C ALA A 356 -7.15 -2.02 18.79
N ILE A 357 -7.20 -3.34 18.99
CA ILE A 357 -8.36 -4.06 19.50
C ILE A 357 -8.32 -4.02 21.03
N ARG A 358 -9.34 -3.44 21.66
CA ARG A 358 -9.56 -3.66 23.09
C ARG A 358 -10.23 -5.02 23.22
N GLY A 359 -9.58 -5.97 23.90
CA GLY A 359 -10.18 -7.27 24.15
C GLY A 359 -11.51 -7.10 24.88
N GLY A 360 -12.58 -7.63 24.30
CA GLY A 360 -13.79 -7.91 25.06
C GLY A 360 -13.45 -9.02 26.03
N GLN A 361 -13.09 -8.67 27.27
CA GLN A 361 -13.32 -9.58 28.36
C GLN A 361 -14.84 -9.70 28.49
N GLN A 362 -15.39 -10.80 28.00
CA GLN A 362 -16.63 -11.34 28.57
C GLN A 362 -16.25 -12.34 29.63
#